data_AF-A0A974B407-F1
#
_entry.id   AF-A0A974B407-F1
#
_cell.length_a   1.000
_cell.length_b   1.000
_cell.length_c   1.000
_cell.angle_alpha   90.00
_cell.angle_beta   90.00
_cell.angle_gamma   90.00
#
_symmetry.space_group_name_H-M   'P 1'
#
loop_
_entity.id
_entity.type
_entity.pdbx_description
1 polymer ?
#
loop_
_entity_poly.entity_id
_entity_poly.type
_entity_poly.pdbx_seq_one_letter_code
_entity_poly.pdbx_strand_id
1 'polypeptide(L)'
;TVEETKLLLKLYDLLKAKEFQTRIEGVSLLLDLCKRSPWLISNNIVQIFDYFIRRICDYNKKVKQRALEALALMINMLRGGLNPVLIRLVEAVTSNLNSKHVGIYAA
;
A
#
# COMPACT_ATOMS: atom_id res chain seq x y z
N THR A 1 -4.00 -19.32 -8.30
CA THR A 1 -3.91 -19.80 -9.71
C THR A 1 -2.72 -19.15 -10.42
N VAL A 2 -2.34 -19.61 -11.61
CA VAL A 2 -1.26 -19.00 -12.40
C VAL A 2 -1.54 -17.51 -12.68
N GLU A 3 -2.80 -17.16 -12.93
CA GLU A 3 -3.21 -15.77 -13.19
C GLU A 3 -3.11 -14.87 -11.95
N GLU A 4 -3.54 -15.36 -10.77
CA GLU A 4 -3.33 -14.62 -9.51
C GLU A 4 -1.83 -14.38 -9.24
N THR A 5 -0.98 -15.35 -9.57
CA THR A 5 0.47 -15.22 -9.40
C THR A 5 1.04 -14.13 -10.31
N LYS A 6 0.66 -14.11 -11.59
CA LYS A 6 1.07 -13.05 -12.54
C LYS A 6 0.60 -11.67 -12.08
N LEU A 7 -0.62 -11.58 -11.55
CA LEU A 7 -1.19 -10.34 -11.05
C LEU A 7 -0.40 -9.81 -9.84
N LEU A 8 -0.04 -10.68 -8.90
CA LEU A 8 0.79 -10.32 -7.75
C LEU A 8 2.21 -9.92 -8.17
N LEU A 9 2.83 -10.63 -9.11
CA LEU A 9 4.14 -10.25 -9.66
C LEU A 9 4.11 -8.86 -10.29
N LYS A 10 3.09 -8.59 -11.13
CA LYS A 10 2.87 -7.25 -11.71
C LYS A 10 2.73 -6.19 -10.61
N LEU A 11 1.92 -6.46 -9.58
CA LEU A 11 1.76 -5.56 -8.44
C LEU A 11 3.12 -5.28 -7.77
N TYR A 12 3.92 -6.31 -7.49
CA TYR A 12 5.22 -6.15 -6.86
C TYR A 12 6.17 -5.32 -7.71
N ASP A 13 6.21 -5.54 -9.03
CA ASP A 13 7.10 -4.80 -9.92
C ASP A 13 6.73 -3.31 -9.99
N LEU A 14 5.43 -3.00 -10.07
CA LEU A 14 4.95 -1.61 -9.98
C LEU A 14 5.30 -0.98 -8.64
N LEU A 15 5.04 -1.70 -7.54
CA LEU A 15 5.36 -1.22 -6.20
C LEU A 15 6.86 -1.07 -6.00
N LYS A 16 7.76 -1.76 -6.71
CA LYS A 16 9.23 -1.62 -6.58
C LYS A 16 9.84 -0.63 -7.57
N ALA A 17 9.06 -0.10 -8.52
CA ALA A 17 9.58 0.68 -9.64
C ALA A 17 10.43 1.89 -9.21
N LYS A 18 11.41 2.24 -10.05
CA LYS A 18 12.31 3.38 -9.82
C LYS A 18 11.58 4.71 -10.01
N GLU A 19 10.71 4.75 -11.01
CA GLU A 19 9.89 5.89 -11.40
C GLU A 19 8.74 6.08 -10.42
N PHE A 20 8.57 7.30 -9.91
CA PHE A 20 7.57 7.56 -8.88
C PHE A 20 6.13 7.39 -9.42
N GLN A 21 5.90 7.68 -10.70
CA GLN A 21 4.60 7.51 -11.35
C GLN A 21 4.19 6.04 -11.37
N THR A 22 5.11 5.14 -11.74
CA THR A 22 4.87 3.70 -11.75
C THR A 22 4.61 3.15 -10.35
N ARG A 23 5.23 3.72 -9.31
CA ARG A 23 4.89 3.39 -7.93
C ARG A 23 3.48 3.83 -7.54
N ILE A 24 3.03 4.99 -8.02
CA ILE A 24 1.64 5.44 -7.84
C ILE A 24 0.67 4.48 -8.53
N GLU A 25 0.99 4.00 -9.74
CA GLU A 25 0.19 2.96 -10.41
C GLU A 25 0.12 1.67 -9.59
N GLY A 26 1.23 1.27 -8.95
CA GLY A 26 1.24 0.13 -8.03
C GLY A 26 0.33 0.32 -6.82
N VAL A 27 0.30 1.52 -6.24
CA VAL A 27 -0.62 1.88 -5.15
C VAL A 27 -2.08 1.82 -5.61
N SER A 28 -2.39 2.39 -6.78
CA SER A 28 -3.73 2.34 -7.37
C SER A 28 -4.18 0.91 -7.65
N LEU A 29 -3.30 0.09 -8.23
CA LEU A 29 -3.59 -1.32 -8.49
C LEU A 29 -3.85 -2.09 -7.19
N LEU A 30 -3.06 -1.86 -6.13
CA LEU A 30 -3.30 -2.49 -4.82
C LEU A 30 -4.69 -2.15 -4.29
N LEU A 31 -5.08 -0.87 -4.37
CA LEU A 31 -6.39 -0.41 -3.90
C LEU A 31 -7.54 -1.09 -4.68
N ASP A 32 -7.41 -1.15 -6.01
CA ASP A 32 -8.39 -1.85 -6.85
C ASP A 32 -8.48 -3.34 -6.52
N LEU A 33 -7.36 -4.00 -6.22
CA LEU A 33 -7.36 -5.39 -5.82
C LEU A 33 -7.96 -5.62 -4.44
N CYS A 34 -7.77 -4.69 -3.49
CA CYS A 34 -8.46 -4.75 -2.19
C CYS A 34 -9.98 -4.69 -2.36
N LYS A 35 -10.46 -3.89 -3.31
CA LYS A 35 -11.89 -3.77 -3.63
C LYS A 35 -12.44 -4.98 -4.37
N ARG A 36 -11.72 -5.49 -5.37
CA ARG A 36 -12.19 -6.57 -6.26
C ARG A 36 -11.99 -7.96 -5.70
N SER A 37 -10.89 -8.16 -4.96
CA SER A 37 -10.44 -9.48 -4.51
C SER A 37 -9.76 -9.40 -3.13
N PRO A 38 -10.50 -8.99 -2.07
CA PRO A 38 -9.94 -8.83 -0.73
C PRO A 38 -9.35 -10.13 -0.16
N TRP A 39 -9.84 -11.31 -0.59
CA TRP A 39 -9.27 -12.60 -0.18
C TRP A 39 -7.84 -12.79 -0.71
N LEU A 40 -7.58 -12.39 -1.96
CA LEU A 40 -6.26 -12.52 -2.58
C LEU A 40 -5.25 -11.66 -1.83
N ILE A 41 -5.65 -10.45 -1.47
CA ILE A 41 -4.83 -9.54 -0.68
C ILE A 41 -4.60 -10.09 0.73
N SER A 42 -5.65 -10.54 1.41
CA SER A 42 -5.56 -11.07 2.77
C SER A 42 -4.65 -12.30 2.84
N ASN A 43 -4.74 -13.22 1.86
CA ASN A 43 -3.90 -14.41 1.80
C ASN A 43 -2.42 -14.11 1.55
N ASN A 44 -2.09 -12.95 0.97
CA ASN A 44 -0.73 -12.55 0.63
C ASN A 44 -0.30 -11.28 1.39
N ILE A 45 -0.99 -10.97 2.50
CA ILE A 45 -0.95 -9.66 3.13
C ILE A 45 0.47 -9.26 3.55
N VAL A 46 1.23 -10.20 4.13
CA VAL A 46 2.58 -9.95 4.63
C VAL A 46 3.50 -9.50 3.50
N GLN A 47 3.56 -10.26 2.41
CA GLN A 47 4.45 -9.94 1.30
C GLN A 47 4.02 -8.69 0.54
N ILE A 48 2.72 -8.48 0.34
CA ILE A 48 2.20 -7.26 -0.29
C ILE A 48 2.58 -6.03 0.56
N PHE A 49 2.39 -6.10 1.88
CA PHE A 49 2.64 -4.98 2.76
C PHE A 49 4.12 -4.73 3.01
N ASP A 50 5.01 -5.72 2.83
CA ASP A 50 6.46 -5.50 2.78
C ASP A 50 6.87 -4.49 1.70
N TYR A 51 6.17 -4.49 0.56
CA TYR A 51 6.37 -3.50 -0.50
C TYR A 51 5.57 -2.23 -0.25
N PHE A 52 4.31 -2.34 0.16
CA PHE A 52 3.42 -1.19 0.34
C PHE A 52 3.85 -0.26 1.49
N ILE A 53 4.38 -0.79 2.60
CA ILE A 53 4.91 0.02 3.70
C ILE A 53 6.07 0.92 3.23
N ARG A 54 6.87 0.48 2.26
CA ARG A 54 7.91 1.31 1.64
C ARG A 54 7.34 2.46 0.82
N ARG A 55 6.05 2.42 0.45
CA ARG A 55 5.33 3.50 -0.22
C ARG A 55 4.74 4.48 0.80
N ILE A 56 4.27 4.00 1.95
CA ILE A 56 3.93 4.86 3.10
C ILE A 56 5.16 5.65 3.57
N CYS A 57 6.35 5.07 3.48
CA CYS A 57 7.61 5.71 3.85
C CYS A 57 8.40 6.26 2.64
N ASP A 58 7.76 6.48 1.48
CA ASP A 58 8.48 6.84 0.25
C ASP A 58 9.22 8.18 0.36
N TYR A 59 10.36 8.31 -0.31
CA TYR A 59 11.09 9.57 -0.40
C TYR A 59 10.33 10.61 -1.24
N ASN A 60 9.53 10.15 -2.21
CA ASN A 60 8.69 11.01 -3.02
C ASN A 60 7.38 11.32 -2.28
N LYS A 61 7.17 12.61 -1.97
CA LYS A 61 6.00 13.07 -1.21
C LYS A 61 4.66 12.73 -1.87
N LYS A 62 4.59 12.72 -3.20
CA LYS A 62 3.36 12.36 -3.93
C LYS A 62 3.05 10.88 -3.78
N VAL A 63 4.04 10.00 -3.89
CA VAL A 63 3.86 8.55 -3.68
C VAL A 63 3.41 8.29 -2.24
N LYS A 64 4.09 8.91 -1.27
CA LYS A 64 3.77 8.82 0.15
C LYS A 64 2.33 9.24 0.46
N GLN A 65 1.92 10.41 0.00
CA GLN A 65 0.54 10.89 0.16
C GLN A 65 -0.46 9.91 -0.45
N ARG A 66 -0.25 9.48 -1.70
CA ARG A 66 -1.15 8.53 -2.37
C ARG A 66 -1.23 7.19 -1.62
N ALA A 67 -0.13 6.72 -1.05
CA ALA A 67 -0.12 5.48 -0.25
C ALA A 67 -0.91 5.63 1.06
N LEU A 68 -0.81 6.76 1.76
CA LEU A 68 -1.58 7.03 2.97
C LEU A 68 -3.09 7.13 2.67
N GLU A 69 -3.46 7.90 1.65
CA GLU A 69 -4.86 8.02 1.19
C GLU A 69 -5.44 6.64 0.81
N ALA A 70 -4.65 5.82 0.10
CA ALA A 70 -5.06 4.48 -0.28
C ALA A 70 -5.20 3.55 0.94
N LEU A 71 -4.30 3.64 1.92
CA LEU A 71 -4.37 2.86 3.16
C LEU A 71 -5.66 3.16 3.93
N ALA A 72 -6.05 4.43 4.05
CA ALA A 72 -7.28 4.83 4.72
C ALA A 72 -8.52 4.12 4.13
N LEU A 73 -8.55 3.95 2.81
CA LEU A 73 -9.61 3.21 2.11
C LEU A 73 -9.51 1.70 2.32
N MET A 74 -8.30 1.14 2.28
CA MET A 74 -8.05 -0.31 2.43
C MET A 74 -8.42 -0.85 3.81
N ILE A 75 -8.30 -0.04 4.89
CA ILE A 75 -8.61 -0.47 6.26
C ILE A 75 -10.03 -1.04 6.35
N ASN A 76 -11.01 -0.38 5.73
CA ASN A 76 -12.40 -0.83 5.74
C ASN A 76 -12.65 -2.07 4.86
N MET A 77 -11.84 -2.27 3.82
CA MET A 77 -11.95 -3.39 2.88
C MET A 77 -11.34 -4.68 3.45
N LEU A 78 -10.20 -4.56 4.13
CA LEU A 78 -9.40 -5.69 4.60
C LEU A 78 -9.67 -6.07 6.05
N ARG A 79 -10.10 -5.11 6.89
CA ARG A 79 -10.50 -5.34 8.30
C ARG A 79 -9.46 -6.20 9.05
N GLY A 80 -9.89 -7.31 9.66
CA GLY A 80 -9.02 -8.24 10.39
C GLY A 80 -7.93 -8.91 9.54
N GLY A 81 -8.03 -8.85 8.21
CA GLY A 81 -6.96 -9.27 7.30
C GLY A 81 -5.66 -8.46 7.48
N LEU A 82 -5.73 -7.25 8.06
CA LEU A 82 -4.55 -6.44 8.38
C LEU A 82 -3.82 -6.87 9.66
N ASN A 83 -4.40 -7.73 10.49
CA ASN A 83 -3.82 -8.13 11.77
C ASN A 83 -2.34 -8.56 11.68
N PRO A 84 -1.92 -9.36 10.66
CA PRO A 84 -0.51 -9.80 10.56
C PRO A 84 0.50 -8.68 10.32
N VAL A 85 0.04 -7.50 9.86
CA VAL A 85 0.91 -6.38 9.44
C VAL A 85 0.65 -5.11 10.25
N LEU A 86 -0.26 -5.15 11.22
CA LEU A 86 -0.78 -3.98 11.93
C LEU A 86 0.32 -3.20 12.66
N ILE A 87 1.22 -3.90 13.37
CA ILE A 87 2.32 -3.25 14.13
C ILE A 87 3.20 -2.41 13.19
N ARG A 88 3.67 -3.01 12.10
CA ARG A 88 4.55 -2.34 11.13
C ARG A 88 3.84 -1.22 10.38
N LEU A 89 2.53 -1.35 10.16
CA LEU A 89 1.71 -0.27 9.59
C LEU A 89 1.63 0.93 10.54
N VAL A 90 1.36 0.69 11.83
CA VAL A 90 1.28 1.76 12.85
C VAL A 90 2.61 2.50 12.93
N GLU A 91 3.74 1.79 12.96
CA GLU A 91 5.08 2.41 12.95
C GLU A 91 5.29 3.29 11.71
N ALA A 92 4.96 2.77 10.53
CA ALA A 92 5.11 3.49 9.27
C ALA A 92 4.23 4.74 9.21
N VAL A 93 2.97 4.66 9.62
CA VAL A 93 2.03 5.80 9.65
C VAL A 93 2.47 6.85 10.67
N THR A 94 2.88 6.43 11.87
CA THR A 94 3.30 7.35 12.95
C THR A 94 4.45 8.26 12.51
N SER A 95 5.36 7.75 11.67
CA SER A 95 6.47 8.53 11.11
C SER A 95 6.03 9.69 10.20
N ASN A 96 4.76 9.74 9.79
CA ASN A 96 4.20 10.76 8.91
C ASN A 96 3.35 11.81 9.63
N LEU A 97 2.95 11.56 10.90
CA LEU A 97 2.06 12.45 11.67
C LEU A 97 2.67 13.83 11.96
N ASN A 98 3.99 13.98 11.89
CA ASN A 98 4.69 15.25 12.05
C ASN A 98 5.12 15.90 10.72
N SER A 99 4.59 15.41 9.60
CA SER A 99 4.95 15.91 8.27
C SER A 99 4.55 17.38 8.09
N LYS A 100 5.50 18.21 7.65
CA LYS A 100 5.23 19.61 7.24
C LYS A 100 4.47 19.71 5.92
N HIS A 101 4.33 18.60 5.18
CA HIS A 101 3.59 18.59 3.93
C HIS A 101 2.11 18.35 4.22
N VAL A 102 1.28 19.38 4.02
CA VAL A 102 -0.15 19.39 4.38
C VAL A 102 -0.90 18.18 3.84
N GLY A 103 -0.67 17.80 2.57
CA GLY A 103 -1.34 16.64 1.99
C GLY A 103 -0.94 15.29 2.60
N ILE A 104 0.24 15.19 3.21
CA ILE A 104 0.67 13.97 3.93
C ILE A 104 0.10 13.97 5.36
N TYR A 105 0.07 15.14 5.99
CA TYR A 105 -0.48 15.30 7.33
C TYR A 105 -2.01 15.07 7.37
N ALA A 106 -2.71 15.47 6.31
CA ALA A 106 -4.16 15.36 6.20
C ALA A 106 -4.67 14.01 5.66
N ALA A 107 -3.78 13.18 5.12
CA ALA A 107 -4.11 11.86 4.56
C ALA A 107 -4.25 10.80 5.67
#